data_AF-A0A2V5WEQ3-F1
#
_entry.id   AF-A0A2V5WEQ3-F1
#
_cell.length_a   1.000
_cell.length_b   1.000
_cell.length_c   1.000
_cell.angle_alpha   90.00
_cell.angle_beta   90.00
_cell.angle_gamma   90.00
#
_symmetry.space_group_name_H-M   'P 1'
#
loop_
_entity.id
_entity.type
_entity.pdbx_description
1 polymer ?
#
loop_
_entity_poly.entity_id
_entity_poly.type
_entity_poly.pdbx_seq_one_letter_code
_entity_poly.pdbx_strand_id
1 'polypeptide(L)'
;MFRHQQTLSRPASTVRLARELTMAVLSAEGVATPGPFHLKNTAAFIHRMNPHAVHTAAIDSARTVRVQVIKPPAALNHEDQKQLVKEVTEIVAILGPLTLGFRHGLSWLTAYSASYDKQAQQSFP
;
A
#
# COMPACT_ATOMS: atom_id res chain seq x y z
N MET A 1 21.76 15.37 28.00
CA MET A 1 20.54 14.56 27.73
C MET A 1 20.24 14.65 26.24
N PHE A 2 20.81 13.76 25.43
CA PHE A 2 20.67 13.79 23.97
C PHE A 2 19.54 12.85 23.56
N ARG A 3 18.47 13.43 23.00
CA ARG A 3 17.37 12.69 22.38
C ARG A 3 17.92 12.03 21.12
N HIS A 4 18.12 10.70 21.17
CA HIS A 4 18.33 9.89 19.98
C HIS A 4 17.12 10.08 19.05
N GLN A 5 17.25 10.96 18.06
CA GLN A 5 16.42 10.84 16.87
C GLN A 5 16.87 9.55 16.19
N GLN A 6 16.11 8.47 16.38
CA GLN A 6 16.24 7.29 15.54
C GLN A 6 15.93 7.73 14.11
N THR A 7 16.97 7.97 13.32
CA THR A 7 16.87 8.00 11.87
C THR A 7 16.44 6.60 11.45
N LEU A 8 15.13 6.40 11.30
CA LEU A 8 14.53 5.24 10.65
C LEU A 8 15.03 5.24 9.20
N SER A 9 16.22 4.69 8.97
CA SER A 9 16.69 4.37 7.62
C SER A 9 15.60 3.50 6.98
N ARG A 10 14.87 4.03 6.00
CA ARG A 10 13.89 3.24 5.24
C ARG A 10 14.69 2.12 4.57
N PRO A 11 14.52 0.85 4.96
CA PRO A 11 15.28 -0.20 4.31
C PRO A 11 14.88 -0.23 2.83
N ALA A 12 15.83 -0.53 1.94
CA ALA A 12 15.61 -0.57 0.49
C ALA A 12 14.39 -1.43 0.11
N SER A 13 14.08 -2.44 0.94
CA SER A 13 12.89 -3.28 0.84
C SER A 13 11.56 -2.52 1.02
N THR A 14 11.50 -1.47 1.86
CA THR A 14 10.31 -0.62 2.04
C THR A 14 10.03 0.26 0.84
N VAL A 15 11.08 0.79 0.21
CA VAL A 15 10.93 1.56 -1.03
C VAL A 15 10.44 0.66 -2.16
N ARG A 16 10.98 -0.57 -2.27
CA ARG A 16 10.54 -1.54 -3.26
C ARG A 16 9.09 -1.94 -3.05
N LEU A 17 8.69 -2.36 -1.83
CA LEU A 17 7.32 -2.74 -1.52
C LEU A 17 6.33 -1.62 -1.88
N ALA A 18 6.61 -0.38 -1.47
CA ALA A 18 5.75 0.76 -1.79
C ALA A 18 5.60 0.95 -3.31
N ARG A 19 6.72 0.87 -4.05
CA ARG A 19 6.72 1.04 -5.51
C ARG A 19 5.90 -0.04 -6.21
N GLU A 20 6.18 -1.31 -5.93
CA GLU A 20 5.47 -2.43 -6.57
C GLU A 20 3.95 -2.31 -6.34
N LEU A 21 3.53 -1.96 -5.12
CA LEU A 21 2.11 -1.81 -4.81
C LEU A 21 1.46 -0.62 -5.52
N THR A 22 2.14 0.53 -5.60
CA THR A 22 1.61 1.66 -6.38
C THR A 22 1.49 1.34 -7.87
N MET A 23 2.43 0.56 -8.41
CA MET A 23 2.41 0.15 -9.82
C MET A 23 1.32 -0.88 -10.10
N ALA A 24 1.11 -1.84 -9.19
CA ALA A 24 0.02 -2.83 -9.30
C ALA A 24 -1.35 -2.13 -9.32
N VAL A 25 -1.56 -1.11 -8.49
CA VAL A 25 -2.80 -0.31 -8.49
C VAL A 25 -2.99 0.40 -9.83
N LEU A 26 -1.94 1.06 -10.36
CA LEU A 26 -2.02 1.75 -11.66
C LEU A 26 -2.30 0.78 -12.81
N SER A 27 -1.63 -0.38 -12.81
CA SER A 27 -1.85 -1.45 -13.78
C SER A 27 -3.31 -1.92 -13.77
N ALA A 28 -3.86 -2.19 -12.58
CA ALA A 28 -5.24 -2.62 -12.41
C ALA A 28 -6.26 -1.56 -12.88
N GLU A 29 -5.94 -0.27 -12.72
CA GLU A 29 -6.76 0.83 -13.24
C GLU A 29 -6.62 1.04 -14.77
N GLY A 30 -5.92 0.16 -15.48
CA GLY A 30 -5.71 0.23 -16.93
C GLY A 30 -4.64 1.23 -17.36
N VAL A 31 -3.82 1.73 -16.42
CA VAL A 31 -2.74 2.69 -16.71
C VAL A 31 -1.47 1.93 -17.12
N ALA A 32 -1.43 1.45 -18.36
CA ALA A 32 -0.28 0.69 -18.88
C ALA A 32 1.04 1.49 -18.96
N THR A 33 0.97 2.82 -19.09
CA THR A 33 2.14 3.70 -19.11
C THR A 33 1.91 4.94 -18.25
N PRO A 34 2.30 4.89 -16.95
CA PRO A 34 2.06 5.99 -16.03
C PRO A 34 2.81 7.27 -16.42
N GLY A 35 2.08 8.28 -16.89
CA GLY A 35 2.60 9.65 -17.03
C GLY A 35 2.88 10.34 -15.68
N PRO A 36 3.49 11.55 -15.70
CA PRO A 36 3.90 12.29 -14.50
C PRO A 36 2.77 12.55 -13.50
N PHE A 37 1.53 12.70 -13.96
CA PHE A 37 0.36 12.88 -13.10
C PHE A 37 0.09 11.64 -12.23
N HIS A 38 0.03 10.45 -12.83
CA HIS A 38 -0.18 9.20 -12.11
C HIS A 38 0.92 8.96 -11.07
N LEU A 39 2.18 9.17 -11.48
CA LEU A 39 3.35 8.93 -10.64
C LEU A 39 3.44 9.87 -9.43
N LYS A 40 2.93 11.09 -9.54
CA LYS A 40 2.96 12.07 -8.44
C LYS A 40 1.83 11.88 -7.44
N ASN A 41 0.71 11.32 -7.89
CA ASN A 41 -0.50 11.32 -7.10
C ASN A 41 -0.88 9.92 -6.59
N THR A 42 -0.36 8.83 -7.15
CA THR A 42 -0.50 7.48 -6.57
C THR A 42 0.54 7.26 -5.47
N ALA A 43 0.08 6.87 -4.28
CA ALA A 43 0.93 6.76 -3.10
C ALA A 43 0.68 5.47 -2.32
N ALA A 44 1.71 4.99 -1.61
CA ALA A 44 1.59 3.91 -0.63
C ALA A 44 2.12 4.37 0.74
N PHE A 45 1.26 4.28 1.75
CA PHE A 45 1.57 4.58 3.14
C PHE A 45 1.82 3.27 3.88
N ILE A 46 2.99 3.15 4.51
CA ILE A 46 3.40 1.94 5.25
C ILE A 46 3.43 2.30 6.73
N HIS A 47 2.52 1.71 7.49
CA HIS A 47 2.40 1.90 8.94
C HIS A 47 2.89 0.65 9.64
N ARG A 48 3.85 0.78 10.56
CA ARG A 48 4.24 -0.31 11.46
C ARG A 48 3.41 -0.23 12.73
N MET A 49 2.95 -1.37 13.22
CA MET A 49 2.12 -1.47 14.43
C MET A 49 2.67 -2.52 15.40
N ASN A 50 2.35 -2.33 16.68
CA ASN A 50 2.58 -3.35 17.70
C ASN A 50 1.76 -4.61 17.34
N PRO A 51 2.35 -5.83 17.35
CA PRO A 51 1.60 -7.08 17.10
C PRO A 51 0.37 -7.27 18.00
N HIS A 52 0.44 -6.80 19.24
CA HIS A 52 -0.68 -6.86 20.20
C HIS A 52 -1.75 -5.78 19.98
N ALA A 53 -1.60 -4.92 18.95
CA ALA A 53 -2.66 -3.99 18.56
C ALA A 53 -3.64 -4.62 17.54
N VAL A 54 -3.38 -5.85 17.10
CA VAL A 54 -4.25 -6.59 16.18
C VAL A 54 -4.56 -7.96 16.74
N HIS A 55 -5.84 -8.18 16.95
CA HIS A 55 -6.40 -9.43 17.44
C HIS A 55 -7.17 -10.09 16.30
N THR A 56 -7.15 -11.41 16.23
CA THR A 56 -8.15 -12.18 15.49
C THR A 56 -9.16 -12.74 16.50
N ALA A 57 -10.23 -13.36 16.00
CA ALA A 57 -11.18 -14.04 16.87
C ALA A 57 -10.55 -15.17 17.72
N ALA A 58 -9.37 -15.69 17.32
CA ALA A 58 -8.72 -16.83 17.97
C ALA A 58 -7.46 -16.46 18.76
N ILE A 59 -6.75 -15.39 18.40
CA ILE A 59 -5.46 -15.03 19.02
C ILE A 59 -5.33 -13.53 19.24
N ASP A 60 -4.64 -13.14 20.31
CA ASP A 60 -4.46 -11.76 20.75
C ASP A 60 -3.19 -11.07 20.19
N SER A 61 -2.45 -11.78 19.34
CA SER A 61 -1.28 -11.29 18.64
C SER A 61 -1.19 -11.96 17.28
N ALA A 62 -1.64 -11.26 16.25
CA ALA A 62 -1.63 -11.79 14.89
C ALA A 62 -0.28 -11.52 14.20
N ARG A 63 0.20 -12.44 13.34
CA ARG A 63 1.22 -12.15 12.30
C ARG A 63 0.51 -11.97 10.97
N THR A 64 0.15 -10.74 10.64
CA THR A 64 -0.69 -10.35 9.50
C THR A 64 -0.22 -9.06 8.82
N VAL A 65 -0.46 -8.98 7.52
CA VAL A 65 -0.32 -7.73 6.75
C VAL A 65 -1.72 -7.36 6.31
N ARG A 66 -2.15 -6.13 6.62
CA ARG A 66 -3.39 -5.60 6.08
C ARG A 66 -3.06 -4.61 4.98
N VAL A 67 -3.60 -4.87 3.79
CA VAL A 67 -3.55 -3.92 2.68
C VAL A 67 -4.95 -3.35 2.46
N GLN A 68 -5.02 -2.03 2.37
CA GLN A 68 -6.21 -1.29 1.99
C GLN A 68 -5.88 -0.51 0.72
N VAL A 69 -6.68 -0.69 -0.32
CA VAL A 69 -6.59 0.09 -1.55
C VAL A 69 -7.75 1.08 -1.58
N ILE A 70 -7.44 2.36 -1.76
CA ILE A 70 -8.40 3.44 -1.94
C ILE A 70 -8.29 3.90 -3.40
N LYS A 71 -9.41 3.83 -4.11
CA LYS A 71 -9.50 4.14 -5.54
C LYS A 71 -10.74 4.99 -5.84
N PRO A 72 -10.81 5.65 -6.99
CA PRO A 72 -12.03 6.31 -7.41
C PRO A 72 -13.21 5.36 -7.59
N PRO A 73 -14.45 5.87 -7.51
CA PRO A 73 -15.64 5.08 -7.84
C PRO A 73 -15.53 4.54 -9.26
N ALA A 74 -15.98 3.30 -9.46
CA ALA A 74 -15.95 2.62 -10.77
C ALA A 74 -14.57 2.43 -11.44
N ALA A 75 -13.45 2.80 -10.80
CA ALA A 75 -12.11 2.65 -11.38
C ALA A 75 -11.64 1.21 -11.63
N LEU A 76 -12.33 0.22 -11.06
CA LEU A 76 -12.04 -1.20 -11.28
C LEU A 76 -13.37 -1.93 -11.46
N ASN A 77 -13.42 -2.84 -12.44
CA ASN A 77 -14.48 -3.83 -12.52
C ASN A 77 -14.17 -5.02 -11.58
N HIS A 78 -15.09 -5.98 -11.50
CA HIS A 78 -14.95 -7.13 -10.61
C HIS A 78 -13.74 -8.02 -10.92
N GLU A 79 -13.41 -8.21 -12.20
CA GLU A 79 -12.25 -9.01 -12.62
C GLU A 79 -10.93 -8.26 -12.35
N ASP A 80 -10.87 -6.95 -12.61
CA ASP A 80 -9.70 -6.13 -12.27
C ASP A 80 -9.45 -6.14 -10.75
N GLN A 81 -10.52 -6.10 -9.95
CA GLN A 81 -10.42 -6.17 -8.49
C GLN A 81 -9.85 -7.52 -8.02
N LYS A 82 -10.30 -8.64 -8.59
CA LYS A 82 -9.74 -9.97 -8.27
C LYS A 82 -8.27 -10.06 -8.65
N GLN A 83 -7.92 -9.58 -9.84
CA GLN A 83 -6.56 -9.61 -10.33
C GLN A 83 -5.64 -8.74 -9.45
N LEU A 84 -6.10 -7.56 -9.04
CA LEU A 84 -5.37 -6.70 -8.11
C LEU A 84 -5.18 -7.37 -6.74
N VAL A 85 -6.20 -8.03 -6.20
CA VAL A 85 -6.08 -8.76 -4.92
C VAL A 85 -5.02 -9.85 -5.04
N LYS A 86 -5.01 -10.61 -6.13
CA LYS A 86 -4.00 -11.64 -6.39
C LYS A 86 -2.60 -11.03 -6.44
N GLU A 87 -2.39 -10.00 -7.26
CA GLU A 87 -1.08 -9.38 -7.46
C GLU A 87 -0.54 -8.73 -6.18
N VAL A 88 -1.39 -8.01 -5.43
CA VAL A 88 -1.03 -7.44 -4.13
C VAL A 88 -0.63 -8.54 -3.13
N THR A 89 -1.35 -9.66 -3.13
CA THR A 89 -1.04 -10.80 -2.25
C THR A 89 0.34 -11.38 -2.59
N GLU A 90 0.65 -11.56 -3.87
CA GLU A 90 1.94 -12.06 -4.33
C GLU A 90 3.08 -11.09 -3.98
N ILE A 91 2.91 -9.79 -4.23
CA ILE A 91 3.89 -8.74 -3.87
C ILE A 91 4.18 -8.76 -2.37
N VAL A 92 3.14 -8.81 -1.53
CA VAL A 92 3.28 -8.83 -0.07
C VAL A 92 3.90 -10.13 0.42
N ALA A 93 3.56 -11.27 -0.16
CA ALA A 93 4.15 -12.55 0.22
C ALA A 93 5.68 -12.57 -0.01
N ILE A 94 6.15 -11.98 -1.11
CA ILE A 94 7.57 -11.93 -1.48
C ILE A 94 8.31 -10.85 -0.69
N LEU A 95 7.77 -9.62 -0.68
CA LEU A 95 8.48 -8.45 -0.15
C LEU A 95 8.14 -8.13 1.29
N GLY A 96 6.93 -8.45 1.76
CA GLY A 96 6.47 -8.15 3.12
C GLY A 96 7.40 -8.71 4.21
N PRO A 97 7.74 -10.00 4.20
CA PRO A 97 8.69 -10.60 5.14
C PRO A 97 10.04 -9.87 5.26
N LEU A 98 10.60 -9.44 4.11
CA LEU A 98 11.90 -8.75 4.00
C LEU A 98 11.84 -7.27 4.39
N THR A 99 10.64 -6.71 4.48
CA THR A 99 10.40 -5.26 4.59
C THR A 99 9.85 -4.86 5.95
N LEU A 100 8.95 -5.69 6.46
CA LEU A 100 8.19 -5.43 7.67
C LEU A 100 8.92 -6.00 8.91
N GLY A 101 9.93 -6.85 8.69
CA GLY A 101 10.77 -7.40 9.73
C GLY A 101 10.04 -8.47 10.54
N PHE A 102 10.43 -9.73 10.37
CA PHE A 102 9.92 -10.89 11.12
C PHE A 102 10.01 -10.78 12.66
N ARG A 103 10.69 -9.75 13.18
CA ARG A 103 10.97 -9.55 14.61
C ARG A 103 10.18 -8.41 15.26
N HIS A 104 9.62 -7.46 14.49
CA HIS A 104 8.95 -6.29 15.07
C HIS A 104 7.82 -5.77 14.17
N GLY A 105 6.62 -6.27 14.40
CA GLY A 105 5.43 -5.48 14.12
C GLY A 105 4.76 -5.70 12.77
N LEU A 106 3.43 -5.74 12.85
CA LEU A 106 2.52 -5.82 11.73
C LEU A 106 2.56 -4.55 10.92
N SER A 107 2.14 -4.61 9.66
CA SER A 107 1.98 -3.38 8.89
C SER A 107 0.63 -3.25 8.23
N TRP A 108 0.09 -2.05 8.37
CA TRP A 108 -1.01 -1.58 7.54
C TRP A 108 -0.41 -0.84 6.36
N LEU A 109 -0.87 -1.21 5.19
CA LEU A 109 -0.52 -0.54 3.97
C LEU A 109 -1.76 0.07 3.36
N THR A 110 -1.75 1.38 3.18
CA THR A 110 -2.77 2.08 2.41
C THR A 110 -2.18 2.46 1.08
N ALA A 111 -2.66 1.86 -0.02
CA ALA A 111 -2.37 2.32 -1.36
C ALA A 111 -3.52 3.25 -1.81
N TYR A 112 -3.17 4.44 -2.25
CA TYR A 112 -4.09 5.47 -2.73
C TYR A 112 -3.83 5.70 -4.22
N SER A 113 -4.85 5.56 -5.05
CA SER A 113 -4.84 6.08 -6.42
C SER A 113 -5.57 7.41 -6.48
N ALA A 114 -4.90 8.40 -7.06
CA ALA A 114 -5.42 9.75 -7.19
C ALA A 114 -6.12 10.04 -8.52
N SER A 115 -6.64 9.03 -9.20
CA SER A 115 -7.56 9.29 -10.31
C SER A 115 -8.82 10.12 -9.89
N TYR A 116 -8.99 10.41 -8.59
CA TYR A 116 -9.95 11.38 -8.05
C TYR A 116 -9.74 12.84 -8.53
N ASP A 117 -8.51 13.28 -8.80
CA ASP A 117 -8.26 14.70 -9.10
C ASP A 117 -8.80 15.10 -10.50
N LYS A 118 -8.96 14.13 -11.42
CA LYS A 118 -9.66 14.34 -12.70
C LYS A 118 -11.15 14.67 -12.51
N GLN A 119 -11.82 14.05 -11.54
CA GLN A 119 -13.23 14.35 -11.27
C GLN A 119 -13.38 15.68 -10.51
N ALA A 120 -12.44 16.01 -9.63
CA ALA A 120 -12.47 17.28 -8.91
C ALA A 120 -12.20 18.49 -9.83
N GLN A 121 -11.26 18.39 -10.77
CA GLN A 121 -10.92 19.50 -11.68
C GLN A 121 -11.91 19.69 -12.83
N GLN A 122 -12.72 18.69 -13.18
CA GLN A 122 -13.77 18.83 -14.21
C GLN A 122 -15.12 19.31 -13.64
N SER A 123 -15.24 19.47 -12.32
CA SER A 123 -16.51 19.76 -11.63
C SER A 123 -16.64 21.20 -11.12
N PHE A 124 -15.71 22.10 -11.44
CA PHE A 124 -15.84 23.53 -11.13
C PHE A 124 -16.03 24.33 -12.43
N PRO A 125 -17.10 25.14 -12.55
CA PRO A 125 -17.29 26.04 -13.68
C PRO A 125 -16.26 27.16 -13.71
#